data_AF-A0A954GTS1-F1
#
_entry.id   AF-A0A954GTS1-F1
#
_cell.length_a   1.000
_cell.length_b   1.000
_cell.length_c   1.000
_cell.angle_alpha   90.00
_cell.angle_beta   90.00
_cell.angle_gamma   90.00
#
_symmetry.space_group_name_H-M   'P 1'
#
loop_
_entity.id
_entity.type
_entity.pdbx_description
1 polymer ?
#
loop_
_entity_poly.entity_id
_entity_poly.type
_entity_poly.pdbx_seq_one_letter_code
_entity_poly.pdbx_strand_id
1 'polypeptide(L)'
;MNAARSASAQSDTLHDLRRQLNKSFTVGITQDVVASDYSALNQLLPDGGFPTASLVEWVSDQPGSAATTVALNCLRPQLKKPGCLAVIDSRRDFYPLAAGSAGIPLSRLLLIRPPQQEMLWALEQTARSVGVRAILCWLDRVSSTALRRLQLAVERSGVTIFLMRPSSVLMQSSWADLRLHVSRVTLPCHDVGKAISIRVLKSRQSVLQRQQSVLLKIDDETGALFTIPELADPASSATTSADSRVTRITDGQRSLKS
;
A
#
# COMPACT_ATOMS: atom_id res chain seq x y z
N MET A 1 5.59 37.53 -19.69
CA MET A 1 4.32 36.80 -19.53
C MET A 1 4.06 35.71 -20.60
N ASN A 2 4.63 35.78 -21.81
CA ASN A 2 4.38 34.77 -22.87
C ASN A 2 5.16 33.44 -22.73
N ALA A 3 6.35 33.42 -22.12
CA ALA A 3 7.18 32.20 -22.03
C ALA A 3 6.63 31.14 -21.04
N ALA A 4 5.92 31.57 -20.00
CA ALA A 4 5.33 30.64 -19.02
C ALA A 4 4.09 29.90 -19.57
N ARG A 5 3.33 30.53 -20.47
CA ARG A 5 2.17 29.92 -21.14
C ARG A 5 2.58 28.91 -22.22
N SER A 6 3.68 29.17 -22.94
CA SER A 6 4.21 28.22 -23.92
C SER A 6 4.81 26.97 -23.27
N ALA A 7 5.42 27.11 -22.09
CA ALA A 7 5.95 25.98 -21.32
C ALA A 7 4.84 25.08 -20.73
N SER A 8 3.71 25.66 -20.26
CA SER A 8 2.57 24.85 -19.80
C SER A 8 1.91 24.13 -20.97
N ALA A 9 1.70 24.82 -22.10
CA ALA A 9 1.10 24.22 -23.29
C ALA A 9 1.94 23.07 -23.87
N GLN A 10 3.28 23.21 -23.88
CA GLN A 10 4.21 22.14 -24.28
C GLN A 10 4.23 20.96 -23.29
N SER A 11 4.10 21.25 -22.00
CA SER A 11 3.94 20.22 -20.98
C SER A 11 2.65 19.44 -21.21
N ASP A 12 1.52 20.12 -21.45
CA ASP A 12 0.22 19.49 -21.67
C ASP A 12 0.22 18.60 -22.92
N THR A 13 0.84 19.07 -24.01
CA THR A 13 1.00 18.27 -25.25
C THR A 13 1.88 17.04 -25.04
N LEU A 14 2.95 17.14 -24.25
CA LEU A 14 3.78 15.98 -23.89
C LEU A 14 3.00 14.96 -23.04
N HIS A 15 2.16 15.43 -22.11
CA HIS A 15 1.33 14.55 -21.29
C HIS A 15 0.26 13.83 -22.12
N ASP A 16 -0.34 14.52 -23.09
CA ASP A 16 -1.33 13.94 -23.99
C ASP A 16 -0.72 12.97 -24.99
N LEU A 17 0.42 13.30 -25.59
CA LEU A 17 1.13 12.40 -26.49
C LEU A 17 1.59 11.14 -25.74
N ARG A 18 2.04 11.27 -24.50
CA ARG A 18 2.45 10.14 -23.66
C ARG A 18 1.26 9.26 -23.25
N ARG A 19 0.10 9.86 -22.96
CA ARG A 19 -1.15 9.10 -22.75
C ARG A 19 -1.56 8.32 -24.00
N GLN A 20 -1.43 8.91 -25.18
CA GLN A 20 -1.72 8.24 -26.44
C GLN A 20 -0.72 7.10 -26.72
N LEU A 21 0.57 7.30 -26.46
CA LEU A 21 1.58 6.24 -26.61
C LEU A 21 1.36 5.08 -25.63
N ASN A 22 1.01 5.33 -24.37
CA ASN A 22 0.67 4.25 -23.43
C ASN A 22 -0.58 3.47 -23.89
N LYS A 23 -1.57 4.13 -24.49
CA LYS A 23 -2.73 3.44 -25.09
C LYS A 23 -2.32 2.59 -26.30
N SER A 24 -1.39 3.07 -27.13
CA SER A 24 -0.96 2.38 -28.37
C SER A 24 0.07 1.27 -28.14
N PHE A 25 0.91 1.35 -27.10
CA PHE A 25 1.91 0.32 -26.78
C PHE A 25 1.36 -0.85 -25.94
N THR A 26 0.08 -0.81 -25.55
CA THR A 26 -0.57 -1.87 -24.78
C THR A 26 -1.23 -2.88 -25.73
N VAL A 27 -0.44 -3.58 -26.54
CA VAL A 27 -0.83 -4.93 -27.00
C VAL A 27 -0.32 -5.91 -25.94
N GLY A 28 -0.99 -5.90 -24.78
CA GLY A 28 -0.64 -6.72 -23.63
C GLY A 28 -1.78 -6.69 -22.64
N ILE A 29 -2.45 -7.84 -22.50
CA ILE A 29 -3.48 -8.21 -21.50
C ILE A 29 -3.80 -7.07 -20.52
N THR A 30 -4.93 -6.38 -20.71
CA THR A 30 -5.52 -5.51 -19.68
C THR A 30 -5.70 -6.34 -18.41
N GLN A 31 -4.87 -6.14 -17.39
CA GLN A 31 -5.11 -6.74 -16.07
C GLN A 31 -6.24 -5.97 -15.40
N ASP A 32 -7.28 -6.68 -14.98
CA ASP A 32 -8.37 -6.10 -14.21
C ASP A 32 -7.86 -5.54 -12.87
N VAL A 33 -8.39 -4.41 -12.45
CA VAL A 33 -8.15 -3.83 -11.12
C VAL A 33 -9.35 -4.05 -10.22
N VAL A 34 -9.10 -4.29 -8.94
CA VAL A 34 -10.12 -4.41 -7.91
C VAL A 34 -9.92 -3.31 -6.88
N ALA A 35 -10.89 -2.41 -6.78
CA ALA A 35 -10.92 -1.37 -5.76
C ALA A 35 -10.95 -1.99 -4.36
N SER A 36 -10.18 -1.42 -3.44
CA SER A 36 -10.29 -1.71 -2.02
C SER A 36 -11.57 -1.10 -1.46
N ASP A 37 -11.96 -1.49 -0.24
CA ASP A 37 -13.09 -0.87 0.45
C ASP A 37 -12.74 0.56 0.98
N TYR A 38 -11.52 1.07 0.72
CA TYR A 38 -11.04 2.38 1.17
C TYR A 38 -10.80 3.34 0.00
N SER A 39 -11.63 4.38 -0.08
CA SER A 39 -11.56 5.39 -1.15
C SER A 39 -10.21 6.08 -1.25
N ALA A 40 -9.59 6.42 -0.10
CA ALA A 40 -8.31 7.12 -0.08
C ALA A 40 -7.16 6.26 -0.64
N LEU A 41 -7.19 4.94 -0.42
CA LEU A 41 -6.25 4.02 -1.07
C LEU A 41 -6.51 3.91 -2.56
N ASN A 42 -7.79 3.82 -2.97
CA ASN A 42 -8.13 3.76 -4.38
C ASN A 42 -7.71 5.02 -5.14
N GLN A 43 -7.82 6.20 -4.52
CA GLN A 43 -7.35 7.47 -5.09
C GLN A 43 -5.82 7.56 -5.18
N LEU A 44 -5.12 6.96 -4.23
CA LEU A 44 -3.65 6.85 -4.27
C LEU A 44 -3.17 5.94 -5.40
N LEU A 45 -3.92 4.87 -5.70
CA LEU A 45 -3.56 3.90 -6.72
C LEU A 45 -3.84 4.47 -8.12
N PRO A 46 -2.87 4.44 -9.05
CA PRO A 46 -3.02 5.11 -10.35
C PRO A 46 -4.23 4.64 -11.17
N ASP A 47 -4.63 3.39 -10.98
CA ASP A 47 -5.73 2.75 -11.72
C ASP A 47 -7.00 2.60 -10.85
N GLY A 48 -7.06 3.22 -9.67
CA GLY A 48 -8.24 3.18 -8.80
C GLY A 48 -8.39 1.90 -7.96
N GLY A 49 -7.42 1.00 -7.98
CA GLY A 49 -7.50 -0.28 -7.29
C GLY A 49 -6.24 -1.13 -7.40
N PHE A 50 -6.29 -2.32 -6.80
CA PHE A 50 -5.20 -3.29 -6.83
C PHE A 50 -5.28 -4.16 -8.08
N PRO A 51 -4.17 -4.33 -8.83
CA PRO A 51 -4.17 -5.18 -10.00
C PRO A 51 -4.43 -6.65 -9.61
N THR A 52 -5.20 -7.34 -10.42
CA THR A 52 -5.44 -8.79 -10.32
C THR A 52 -4.52 -9.57 -11.24
N ALA A 53 -4.38 -10.88 -11.03
CA ALA A 53 -3.47 -11.72 -11.82
C ALA A 53 -2.05 -11.14 -11.87
N SER A 54 -1.60 -10.60 -10.74
CA SER A 54 -0.42 -9.76 -10.63
C SER A 54 0.36 -10.02 -9.34
N LEU A 55 1.61 -9.57 -9.34
CA LEU A 55 2.42 -9.47 -8.14
C LEU A 55 2.36 -8.05 -7.58
N VAL A 56 1.96 -7.92 -6.31
CA VAL A 56 1.94 -6.67 -5.55
C VAL A 56 2.90 -6.78 -4.37
N GLU A 57 3.90 -5.90 -4.33
CA GLU A 57 4.85 -5.84 -3.22
C GLU A 57 4.45 -4.81 -2.17
N TRP A 58 4.41 -5.25 -0.92
CA TRP A 58 4.22 -4.44 0.27
C TRP A 58 5.56 -4.35 1.01
N VAL A 59 6.29 -3.26 0.80
CA VAL A 59 7.57 -3.00 1.44
C VAL A 59 7.34 -2.25 2.74
N SER A 60 7.88 -2.74 3.87
CA SER A 60 7.73 -2.05 5.15
C SER A 60 9.03 -1.93 5.94
N ASP A 61 9.18 -0.83 6.66
CA ASP A 61 10.39 -0.49 7.41
C ASP A 61 10.65 -1.38 8.63
N GLN A 62 9.58 -1.82 9.29
CA GLN A 62 9.66 -2.54 10.56
C GLN A 62 8.57 -3.60 10.68
N PRO A 63 8.85 -4.72 11.37
CA PRO A 63 7.80 -5.62 11.85
C PRO A 63 6.72 -4.85 12.60
N GLY A 64 5.46 -5.21 12.37
CA GLY A 64 4.33 -4.56 13.03
C GLY A 64 3.90 -3.24 12.38
N SER A 65 4.48 -2.80 11.25
CA SER A 65 4.02 -1.64 10.45
C SER A 65 2.55 -1.66 10.01
N ALA A 66 1.81 -2.71 10.37
CA ALA A 66 0.43 -2.99 10.00
C ALA A 66 0.20 -3.15 8.50
N ALA A 67 1.28 -3.24 7.71
CA ALA A 67 1.22 -3.56 6.29
C ALA A 67 0.41 -4.83 6.02
N THR A 68 0.56 -5.87 6.85
CA THR A 68 -0.24 -7.11 6.77
C THR A 68 -1.72 -6.86 6.98
N THR A 69 -2.09 -6.07 7.98
CA THR A 69 -3.49 -5.75 8.28
C THR A 69 -4.13 -4.98 7.13
N VAL A 70 -3.44 -3.97 6.59
CA VAL A 70 -3.92 -3.24 5.40
C VAL A 70 -4.05 -4.15 4.20
N ALA A 71 -3.03 -4.96 3.91
CA ALA A 71 -3.02 -5.90 2.81
C ALA A 71 -4.18 -6.90 2.86
N LEU A 72 -4.50 -7.44 4.05
CA LEU A 72 -5.65 -8.33 4.24
C LEU A 72 -6.97 -7.62 3.91
N ASN A 73 -7.16 -6.40 4.43
CA ASN A 73 -8.37 -5.62 4.13
C ASN A 73 -8.46 -5.28 2.63
N CYS A 74 -7.34 -5.02 1.96
CA CYS A 74 -7.29 -4.77 0.51
C CYS A 74 -7.53 -6.03 -0.34
N LEU A 75 -7.27 -7.23 0.20
CA LEU A 75 -7.56 -8.51 -0.47
C LEU A 75 -9.02 -8.93 -0.36
N ARG A 76 -9.73 -8.51 0.69
CA ARG A 76 -11.13 -8.90 0.96
C ARG A 76 -12.03 -8.71 -0.28
N PRO A 77 -12.01 -7.59 -1.03
CA PRO A 77 -12.84 -7.44 -2.22
C PRO A 77 -12.53 -8.47 -3.33
N GLN A 78 -11.28 -8.88 -3.49
CA GLN A 78 -10.89 -9.90 -4.48
C GLN A 78 -11.47 -11.29 -4.13
N LEU A 79 -11.70 -11.54 -2.84
CA LEU A 79 -12.24 -12.80 -2.32
C LEU A 79 -13.78 -12.85 -2.36
N LYS A 80 -14.47 -11.83 -2.87
CA LYS A 80 -15.91 -11.90 -3.18
C LYS A 80 -16.20 -12.91 -4.31
N LYS A 81 -15.25 -13.10 -5.23
CA LYS A 81 -15.29 -14.16 -6.26
C LYS A 81 -14.84 -15.51 -5.67
N PRO A 82 -15.21 -16.67 -6.25
CA PRO A 82 -14.79 -17.99 -5.75
C PRO A 82 -13.26 -18.16 -5.61
N GLY A 83 -12.84 -18.97 -4.63
CA GLY A 83 -11.44 -19.30 -4.32
C GLY A 83 -11.03 -18.98 -2.88
N CYS A 84 -9.87 -19.42 -2.42
CA CYS A 84 -9.37 -19.12 -1.08
C CYS A 84 -8.27 -18.06 -1.07
N LEU A 85 -8.05 -17.46 0.11
CA LEU A 85 -6.79 -16.80 0.44
C LEU A 85 -5.82 -17.88 0.93
N ALA A 86 -4.72 -18.07 0.24
CA ALA A 86 -3.61 -18.85 0.77
C ALA A 86 -2.61 -17.94 1.50
N VAL A 87 -2.20 -18.32 2.70
CA VAL A 87 -1.15 -17.61 3.45
C VAL A 87 0.04 -18.53 3.60
N ILE A 88 1.18 -18.12 3.06
CA ILE A 88 2.43 -18.89 3.10
C ILE A 88 3.33 -18.29 4.15
N ASP A 89 3.41 -18.99 5.28
CA ASP A 89 4.01 -18.52 6.52
C ASP A 89 5.02 -19.54 7.04
N SER A 90 6.22 -19.52 6.48
CA SER A 90 7.34 -20.35 6.98
C SER A 90 7.81 -19.93 8.37
N ARG A 91 7.56 -18.68 8.79
CA ARG A 91 8.00 -18.15 10.09
C ARG A 91 7.09 -18.55 11.23
N ARG A 92 5.84 -18.92 10.92
CA ARG A 92 4.78 -19.27 11.89
C ARG A 92 4.31 -18.08 12.72
N ASP A 93 4.47 -16.86 12.18
CA ASP A 93 4.11 -15.61 12.86
C ASP A 93 2.73 -15.09 12.42
N PHE A 94 2.12 -15.69 11.39
CA PHE A 94 0.81 -15.27 10.92
C PHE A 94 -0.28 -15.74 11.88
N TYR A 95 -1.05 -14.77 12.40
CA TYR A 95 -2.21 -15.01 13.23
C TYR A 95 -3.49 -15.11 12.38
N PRO A 96 -4.11 -16.30 12.23
CA PRO A 96 -5.24 -16.49 11.32
C PRO A 96 -6.45 -15.62 11.59
N LEU A 97 -6.74 -15.31 12.86
CA LEU A 97 -7.90 -14.47 13.18
C LEU A 97 -7.78 -13.06 12.62
N ALA A 98 -6.57 -12.58 12.30
CA ALA A 98 -6.40 -11.30 11.61
C ALA A 98 -7.08 -11.27 10.24
N ALA A 99 -7.13 -12.41 9.52
CA ALA A 99 -7.91 -12.52 8.29
C ALA A 99 -9.42 -12.44 8.57
N GLY A 100 -9.88 -13.07 9.65
CA GLY A 100 -11.26 -13.00 10.13
C GLY A 100 -11.69 -11.57 10.46
N SER A 101 -10.85 -10.82 11.18
CA SER A 101 -11.09 -9.40 11.50
C SER A 101 -11.12 -8.52 10.25
N ALA A 102 -10.29 -8.82 9.25
CA ALA A 102 -10.37 -8.20 7.92
C ALA A 102 -11.58 -8.69 7.08
N GLY A 103 -12.50 -9.47 7.68
CA GLY A 103 -13.72 -9.95 7.08
C GLY A 103 -13.53 -11.03 6.01
N ILE A 104 -12.42 -11.77 6.06
CA ILE A 104 -12.17 -12.95 5.21
C ILE A 104 -12.66 -14.18 5.98
N PRO A 105 -13.61 -14.96 5.42
CA PRO A 105 -14.10 -16.17 6.08
C PRO A 105 -12.95 -17.15 6.33
N LEU A 106 -12.79 -17.62 7.57
CA LEU A 106 -11.72 -18.59 7.92
C LEU A 106 -11.88 -19.92 7.18
N SER A 107 -13.09 -20.28 6.76
CA SER A 107 -13.35 -21.44 5.88
C SER A 107 -12.75 -21.28 4.48
N ARG A 108 -12.35 -20.07 4.09
CA ARG A 108 -11.69 -19.74 2.82
C ARG A 108 -10.23 -19.31 3.04
N LEU A 109 -9.66 -19.62 4.19
CA LEU A 109 -8.25 -19.39 4.50
C LEU A 109 -7.49 -20.71 4.44
N LEU A 110 -6.48 -20.78 3.57
CA LEU A 110 -5.54 -21.89 3.48
C LEU A 110 -4.19 -21.47 4.06
N LEU A 111 -3.85 -21.96 5.25
CA LEU A 111 -2.57 -21.66 5.89
C LEU A 111 -1.52 -22.73 5.54
N ILE A 112 -0.46 -22.33 4.87
CA ILE A 112 0.63 -23.20 4.41
C ILE A 112 1.90 -22.79 5.14
N ARG A 113 2.53 -23.73 5.87
CA ARG A 113 3.73 -23.46 6.68
C ARG A 113 4.90 -24.36 6.23
N PRO A 114 5.49 -24.10 5.05
CA PRO A 114 6.57 -24.93 4.54
C PRO A 114 7.88 -24.61 5.26
N PRO A 115 8.86 -25.53 5.26
CA PRO A 115 10.24 -25.20 5.59
C PRO A 115 10.75 -24.00 4.78
N GLN A 116 11.64 -23.19 5.35
CA GLN A 116 12.10 -21.96 4.71
C GLN A 116 12.71 -22.19 3.32
N GLN A 117 13.46 -23.28 3.14
CA GLN A 117 14.06 -23.66 1.85
C GLN A 117 13.04 -23.97 0.75
N GLU A 118 11.81 -24.37 1.13
CA GLU A 118 10.74 -24.74 0.22
C GLU A 118 9.73 -23.60 0.02
N MET A 119 9.92 -22.46 0.67
CA MET A 119 8.96 -21.35 0.67
C MET A 119 8.65 -20.83 -0.73
N LEU A 120 9.69 -20.63 -1.56
CA LEU A 120 9.50 -20.18 -2.94
C LEU A 120 8.81 -21.26 -3.79
N TRP A 121 9.16 -22.53 -3.58
CA TRP A 121 8.53 -23.64 -4.28
C TRP A 121 7.04 -23.75 -3.92
N ALA A 122 6.71 -23.70 -2.62
CA ALA A 122 5.34 -23.73 -2.13
C ALA A 122 4.52 -22.54 -2.68
N LEU A 123 5.12 -21.34 -2.72
CA LEU A 123 4.51 -20.16 -3.35
C LEU A 123 4.20 -20.39 -4.82
N GLU A 124 5.18 -20.93 -5.55
CA GLU A 124 5.03 -21.25 -6.97
C GLU A 124 3.96 -22.31 -7.25
N GLN A 125 3.82 -23.34 -6.41
CA GLN A 125 2.76 -24.34 -6.57
C GLN A 125 1.38 -23.78 -6.22
N THR A 126 1.31 -23.01 -5.14
CA THR A 126 0.07 -22.36 -4.69
C THR A 126 -0.43 -21.37 -5.75
N ALA A 127 0.48 -20.63 -6.39
CA ALA A 127 0.15 -19.70 -7.48
C ALA A 127 -0.36 -20.38 -8.75
N ARG A 128 -0.24 -21.71 -8.89
CA ARG A 128 -0.76 -22.48 -10.02
C ARG A 128 -2.06 -23.22 -9.68
N SER A 129 -2.52 -23.12 -8.44
CA SER A 129 -3.65 -23.89 -7.94
C SER A 129 -4.99 -23.22 -8.29
N VAL A 130 -5.89 -23.97 -8.94
CA VAL A 130 -7.20 -23.48 -9.45
C VAL A 130 -8.13 -22.97 -8.35
N GLY A 131 -7.99 -23.47 -7.11
CA GLY A 131 -8.80 -23.06 -5.96
C GLY A 131 -8.30 -21.82 -5.23
N VAL A 132 -7.11 -21.31 -5.57
CA VAL A 132 -6.52 -20.15 -4.90
C VAL A 132 -6.87 -18.89 -5.67
N ARG A 133 -7.32 -17.85 -4.97
CA ARG A 133 -7.62 -16.54 -5.58
C ARG A 133 -6.52 -15.53 -5.30
N ALA A 134 -6.04 -15.53 -4.07
CA ALA A 134 -5.00 -14.62 -3.63
C ALA A 134 -4.02 -15.35 -2.71
N ILE A 135 -2.78 -14.89 -2.72
CA ILE A 135 -1.73 -15.38 -1.83
C ILE A 135 -1.16 -14.22 -1.04
N LEU A 136 -0.99 -14.40 0.27
CA LEU A 136 -0.18 -13.54 1.12
C LEU A 136 1.08 -14.30 1.54
N CYS A 137 2.26 -13.73 1.33
CA CYS A 137 3.53 -14.37 1.64
C CYS A 137 4.58 -13.35 2.09
N TRP A 138 5.53 -13.77 2.93
CA TRP A 138 6.70 -12.99 3.33
C TRP A 138 7.94 -13.56 2.66
N LEU A 139 8.61 -12.80 1.80
CA LEU A 139 9.92 -13.19 1.25
C LEU A 139 10.91 -12.07 1.51
N ASP A 140 12.02 -12.32 2.20
CA ASP A 140 13.05 -11.30 2.40
C ASP A 140 13.98 -11.20 1.19
N ARG A 141 14.34 -12.34 0.62
CA ARG A 141 15.28 -12.45 -0.48
C ARG A 141 14.67 -13.35 -1.55
N VAL A 142 14.62 -12.82 -2.76
CA VAL A 142 14.13 -13.53 -3.94
C VAL A 142 14.87 -12.98 -5.15
N SER A 143 15.32 -13.86 -6.03
CA SER A 143 16.03 -13.44 -7.23
C SER A 143 15.06 -12.79 -8.23
N SER A 144 15.59 -11.91 -9.09
CA SER A 144 14.81 -11.31 -10.18
C SER A 144 14.19 -12.37 -11.09
N THR A 145 14.92 -13.45 -11.37
CA THR A 145 14.43 -14.60 -12.15
C THR A 145 13.24 -15.29 -11.48
N ALA A 146 13.29 -15.49 -10.16
CA ALA A 146 12.18 -16.07 -9.41
C ALA A 146 10.96 -15.14 -9.40
N LEU A 147 11.16 -13.83 -9.22
CA LEU A 147 10.07 -12.85 -9.32
C LEU A 147 9.42 -12.85 -10.71
N ARG A 148 10.21 -12.95 -11.79
CA ARG A 148 9.67 -13.02 -13.15
C ARG A 148 8.90 -14.33 -13.38
N ARG A 149 9.38 -15.45 -12.86
CA ARG A 149 8.65 -16.74 -12.90
C ARG A 149 7.32 -16.66 -12.17
N LEU A 150 7.29 -16.04 -10.99
CA LEU A 150 6.07 -15.81 -10.23
C LEU A 150 5.11 -14.91 -11.02
N GLN A 151 5.61 -13.82 -11.61
CA GLN A 151 4.80 -12.92 -12.45
C GLN A 151 4.15 -13.69 -13.62
N LEU A 152 4.88 -14.55 -14.31
CA LEU A 152 4.31 -15.38 -15.37
C LEU A 152 3.30 -16.41 -14.84
N ALA A 153 3.48 -16.91 -13.62
CA ALA A 153 2.54 -17.84 -13.00
C ALA A 153 1.21 -17.16 -12.63
N VAL A 154 1.25 -15.94 -12.10
CA VAL A 154 0.05 -15.15 -11.77
C VAL A 154 -0.70 -14.69 -13.02
N GLU A 155 0.02 -14.28 -14.06
CA GLU A 155 -0.57 -13.90 -15.36
C GLU A 155 -1.33 -15.08 -16.00
N ARG A 156 -0.85 -16.32 -15.80
CA ARG A 156 -1.50 -17.53 -16.34
C ARG A 156 -2.64 -18.07 -15.48
N SER A 157 -2.51 -18.01 -14.16
CA SER A 157 -3.48 -18.60 -13.23
C SER A 157 -4.61 -17.66 -12.85
N GLY A 158 -4.40 -16.34 -12.99
CA GLY A 158 -5.31 -15.32 -12.47
C GLY A 158 -5.18 -15.07 -10.96
N VAL A 159 -4.24 -15.73 -10.28
CA VAL A 159 -3.98 -15.53 -8.84
C VAL A 159 -3.32 -14.19 -8.59
N THR A 160 -3.71 -13.47 -7.54
CA THR A 160 -2.98 -12.27 -7.10
C THR A 160 -2.04 -12.61 -5.95
N ILE A 161 -0.77 -12.20 -6.02
CA ILE A 161 0.18 -12.39 -4.92
C ILE A 161 0.46 -11.06 -4.24
N PHE A 162 0.18 -10.97 -2.94
CA PHE A 162 0.62 -9.89 -2.08
C PHE A 162 1.88 -10.35 -1.33
N LEU A 163 3.01 -9.75 -1.68
CA LEU A 163 4.32 -10.11 -1.18
C LEU A 163 4.81 -9.09 -0.16
N MET A 164 4.95 -9.52 1.09
CA MET A 164 5.52 -8.74 2.18
C MET A 164 7.04 -8.76 2.09
N ARG A 165 7.63 -7.57 2.07
CA ARG A 165 9.06 -7.34 1.80
C ARG A 165 9.66 -6.39 2.85
N PRO A 166 10.90 -6.61 3.32
CA PRO A 166 11.58 -5.67 4.20
C PRO A 166 12.09 -4.43 3.43
N SER A 167 12.23 -3.28 4.09
CA SER A 167 12.76 -2.05 3.48
C SER A 167 14.18 -2.18 2.89
N SER A 168 14.95 -3.18 3.30
CA SER A 168 16.26 -3.49 2.70
C SER A 168 16.22 -3.78 1.20
N VAL A 169 15.03 -4.03 0.62
CA VAL A 169 14.85 -4.31 -0.81
C VAL A 169 14.37 -3.10 -1.62
N LEU A 170 14.25 -1.92 -1.01
CA LEU A 170 13.78 -0.70 -1.68
C LEU A 170 14.59 -0.36 -2.94
N MET A 171 15.92 -0.54 -2.87
CA MET A 171 16.84 -0.26 -3.97
C MET A 171 16.99 -1.42 -4.96
N GLN A 172 16.33 -2.56 -4.72
CA GLN A 172 16.38 -3.71 -5.62
C GLN A 172 15.34 -3.59 -6.73
N SER A 173 15.70 -3.98 -7.95
CA SER A 173 14.78 -4.06 -9.08
C SER A 173 13.57 -4.94 -8.75
N SER A 174 12.39 -4.48 -9.19
CA SER A 174 11.12 -5.19 -9.01
C SER A 174 10.52 -5.62 -10.33
N TRP A 175 9.97 -6.83 -10.36
CA TRP A 175 9.05 -7.29 -11.40
C TRP A 175 7.57 -7.19 -10.99
N ALA A 176 7.27 -6.66 -9.79
CA ALA A 176 5.90 -6.46 -9.34
C ALA A 176 5.20 -5.39 -10.18
N ASP A 177 3.92 -5.61 -10.46
CA ASP A 177 3.11 -4.65 -11.20
C ASP A 177 2.77 -3.44 -10.34
N LEU A 178 2.68 -3.63 -9.03
CA LEU A 178 2.50 -2.59 -8.03
C LEU A 178 3.49 -2.79 -6.87
N ARG A 179 4.18 -1.74 -6.45
CA ARG A 179 5.02 -1.74 -5.23
C ARG A 179 4.60 -0.59 -4.34
N LEU A 180 4.22 -0.91 -3.11
CA LEU A 180 3.83 0.04 -2.07
C LEU A 180 4.89 0.07 -0.97
N HIS A 181 5.11 1.25 -0.40
CA HIS A 181 5.86 1.44 0.83
C HIS A 181 4.92 1.75 1.97
N VAL A 182 5.08 1.06 3.10
CA VAL A 182 4.31 1.28 4.32
C VAL A 182 5.26 1.62 5.45
N SER A 183 5.12 2.83 5.99
CA SER A 183 5.88 3.31 7.15
C SER A 183 4.93 3.69 8.28
N ARG A 184 5.30 3.40 9.53
CA ARG A 184 4.55 3.91 10.68
C ARG A 184 4.76 5.41 10.82
N VAL A 185 3.71 6.10 11.24
CA VAL A 185 3.74 7.53 11.58
C VAL A 185 3.28 7.67 13.01
N THR A 186 4.01 8.46 13.80
CA THR A 186 3.59 8.83 15.15
C THR A 186 2.79 10.12 15.05
N LEU A 187 1.53 10.10 15.49
CA LEU A 187 0.70 11.31 15.56
C LEU A 187 0.99 12.08 16.85
N PRO A 188 1.02 13.42 16.83
CA PRO A 188 1.11 14.23 18.04
C PRO A 188 -0.17 14.12 18.89
N CYS A 189 0.05 13.76 20.17
CA CYS A 189 -0.82 13.75 21.36
C CYS A 189 -2.33 13.40 21.24
N HIS A 190 -2.75 12.48 22.13
CA HIS A 190 -4.11 11.98 22.44
C HIS A 190 -4.76 10.94 21.52
N ASP A 191 -4.21 10.65 20.33
CA ASP A 191 -4.83 9.64 19.46
C ASP A 191 -4.22 8.25 19.64
N VAL A 192 -4.93 7.34 20.32
CA VAL A 192 -4.46 6.01 20.75
C VAL A 192 -4.46 4.98 19.59
N GLY A 193 -4.15 5.39 18.36
CA GLY A 193 -4.19 4.53 17.18
C GLY A 193 -2.85 4.39 16.46
N LYS A 194 -2.63 3.25 15.79
CA LYS A 194 -1.47 3.09 14.91
C LYS A 194 -1.73 3.87 13.62
N ALA A 195 -0.99 4.94 13.38
CA ALA A 195 -1.00 5.63 12.11
C ALA A 195 0.10 5.12 11.18
N ILE A 196 -0.20 5.06 9.89
CA ILE A 196 0.69 4.58 8.84
C ILE A 196 0.60 5.49 7.62
N SER A 197 1.72 5.69 6.94
CA SER A 197 1.79 6.33 5.63
C SER A 197 2.02 5.25 4.58
N ILE A 198 1.21 5.28 3.53
CA ILE A 198 1.34 4.40 2.37
C ILE A 198 1.72 5.24 1.16
N ARG A 199 2.79 4.85 0.48
CA ARG A 199 3.29 5.50 -0.75
C ARG A 199 3.40 4.51 -1.88
N VAL A 200 3.12 4.94 -3.11
CA VAL A 200 3.34 4.11 -4.30
C VAL A 200 4.76 4.30 -4.80
N LEU A 201 5.54 3.22 -4.86
CA LEU A 201 6.92 3.21 -5.37
C LEU A 201 7.00 2.83 -6.85
N LYS A 202 6.08 1.99 -7.32
CA LYS A 202 6.03 1.49 -8.71
C LYS A 202 4.59 1.18 -9.08
N SER A 203 4.17 1.57 -10.27
CA SER A 203 3.03 0.98 -10.99
C SER A 203 3.48 0.69 -12.43
N ARG A 204 3.17 -0.49 -12.95
CA ARG A 204 3.53 -0.91 -14.32
C ARG A 204 2.67 -0.25 -15.38
N GLN A 205 1.41 0.02 -15.08
CA GLN A 205 0.41 0.43 -16.08
C GLN A 205 0.18 1.94 -16.14
N SER A 206 0.69 2.69 -15.17
CA SER A 206 0.46 4.12 -15.10
C SER A 206 1.70 4.88 -14.61
N VAL A 207 1.86 6.10 -15.13
CA VAL A 207 2.92 7.00 -14.72
C VAL A 207 2.57 7.52 -13.33
N LEU A 208 3.43 7.24 -12.35
CA LEU A 208 3.27 7.77 -11.00
C LEU A 208 3.30 9.31 -11.06
N GLN A 209 2.20 9.95 -10.65
CA GLN A 209 2.25 11.35 -10.29
C GLN A 209 3.09 11.51 -9.01
N ARG A 210 3.77 12.64 -8.88
CA ARG A 210 4.84 12.90 -7.91
C ARG A 210 4.40 12.54 -6.48
N GLN A 211 5.18 11.67 -5.82
CA GLN A 211 5.21 11.38 -4.37
C GLN A 211 3.87 11.36 -3.62
N GLN A 212 2.82 10.78 -4.20
CA GLN A 212 1.55 10.67 -3.48
C GLN A 212 1.69 9.71 -2.31
N SER A 213 1.20 10.15 -1.15
CA SER A 213 1.12 9.36 0.06
C SER A 213 -0.27 9.50 0.66
N VAL A 214 -0.76 8.46 1.30
CA VAL A 214 -1.98 8.53 2.10
C VAL A 214 -1.66 8.15 3.53
N LEU A 215 -2.20 8.92 4.48
CA LEU A 215 -2.09 8.65 5.90
C LEU A 215 -3.36 7.92 6.36
N LEU A 216 -3.18 6.72 6.90
CA LEU A 216 -4.26 5.90 7.44
C LEU A 216 -4.02 5.69 8.93
N LYS A 217 -5.09 5.81 9.72
CA LYS A 217 -5.17 5.32 11.09
C LYS A 217 -5.75 3.92 11.07
N ILE A 218 -5.22 3.06 11.94
CA ILE A 218 -5.75 1.72 12.17
C ILE A 218 -6.32 1.70 13.58
N ASP A 219 -7.57 1.27 13.66
CA ASP A 219 -8.20 0.97 14.93
C ASP A 219 -7.67 -0.37 15.46
N ASP A 220 -7.17 -0.37 16.69
CA ASP A 220 -6.44 -1.50 17.26
C ASP A 220 -7.36 -2.68 17.63
N GLU A 221 -8.66 -2.44 17.82
CA GLU A 221 -9.64 -3.48 18.19
C GLU A 221 -10.27 -4.15 16.97
N THR A 222 -10.61 -3.34 15.96
CA THR A 222 -11.33 -3.78 14.77
C THR A 222 -10.43 -4.04 13.56
N GLY A 223 -9.23 -3.45 13.54
CA GLY A 223 -8.35 -3.45 12.36
C GLY A 223 -8.90 -2.60 11.21
N ALA A 224 -9.93 -1.80 11.45
CA ALA A 224 -10.51 -0.89 10.45
C ALA A 224 -9.55 0.25 10.14
N LEU A 225 -9.48 0.63 8.85
CA LEU A 225 -8.65 1.73 8.38
C LEU A 225 -9.50 3.00 8.25
N PHE A 226 -8.99 4.10 8.78
CA PHE A 226 -9.60 5.43 8.70
C PHE A 226 -8.60 6.38 8.05
N THR A 227 -9.06 7.21 7.10
CA THR A 227 -8.19 8.24 6.52
C THR A 227 -8.00 9.36 7.53
N ILE A 228 -6.76 9.78 7.73
CA ILE A 228 -6.47 11.01 8.47
C ILE A 228 -6.30 12.12 7.43
N PRO A 229 -7.08 13.22 7.51
CA PRO A 229 -6.85 14.38 6.64
C PRO A 229 -5.41 14.88 6.79
N GLU A 230 -4.76 15.10 5.65
CA GLU A 230 -3.34 15.37 5.49
C GLU A 230 -2.84 16.54 6.35
N LEU A 231 -1.88 16.28 7.25
CA LEU A 231 -0.89 17.29 7.62
C LEU A 231 0.10 17.31 6.45
N ALA A 232 0.11 18.41 5.70
CA ALA A 232 1.00 18.62 4.57
C ALA A 232 2.46 18.32 4.93
N ASP A 233 3.13 17.58 4.05
CA ASP A 233 4.58 17.44 3.88
C ASP A 233 5.47 17.69 5.12
N PRO A 234 6.18 16.67 5.68
CA PRO A 234 7.17 16.90 6.73
C PRO A 234 8.38 17.75 6.25
N ALA A 235 8.46 18.08 4.96
CA ALA A 235 9.47 18.96 4.39
C ALA A 235 9.09 20.46 4.46
N SER A 236 7.87 20.83 4.86
CA SER A 236 7.44 22.24 4.91
C SER A 236 7.62 22.91 6.29
N SER A 237 8.07 22.21 7.32
CA SER A 237 8.20 22.76 8.68
C SER A 237 9.54 23.48 8.96
N ALA A 238 10.31 23.80 7.92
CA ALA A 238 11.61 24.45 8.07
C ALA A 238 11.66 25.89 7.53
N THR A 239 10.57 26.67 7.54
CA THR A 239 10.67 28.14 7.41
C THR A 239 9.41 28.83 7.94
N THR A 240 9.29 29.06 9.25
CA THR A 240 8.63 30.27 9.79
C THR A 240 9.22 30.55 11.16
N SER A 241 10.33 31.29 11.16
CA SER A 241 10.67 32.17 12.27
C SER A 241 9.69 33.32 12.26
N ALA A 242 9.03 33.57 13.39
CA ALA A 242 8.90 34.90 14.00
C ALA A 242 7.64 34.96 14.88
N ASP A 243 7.90 35.23 16.17
CA ASP A 243 7.18 36.21 16.97
C ASP A 243 5.74 35.87 17.39
N SER A 244 5.60 35.37 18.62
CA SER A 244 4.40 35.64 19.41
C SER A 244 4.80 35.99 20.85
N ARG A 245 4.86 37.31 21.07
CA ARG A 245 4.87 37.96 22.38
C ARG A 245 3.81 37.35 23.30
N VAL A 246 4.27 36.95 24.46
CA VAL A 246 3.45 36.71 25.66
C VAL A 246 2.78 38.03 26.04
N THR A 247 1.48 38.14 25.83
CA THR A 247 0.66 39.20 26.45
C THR A 247 -0.15 38.56 27.57
N ARG A 248 0.36 38.71 28.81
CA ARG A 248 -0.40 38.46 30.04
C ARG A 248 -1.58 39.43 30.07
N ILE A 249 -2.79 38.88 30.14
CA ILE A 249 -3.96 39.61 30.63
C ILE A 249 -3.98 39.39 32.15
N THR A 250 -3.44 40.34 32.90
CA THR A 250 -3.76 40.49 34.33
C THR A 250 -4.94 41.44 34.41
N ASP A 251 -6.12 40.91 34.70
CA ASP A 251 -7.24 41.71 35.15
C ASP A 251 -7.13 41.87 36.67
N GLY A 252 -7.17 43.12 37.12
CA GLY A 252 -7.11 43.53 38.51
C GLY A 252 -8.16 44.59 38.76
N GLN A 253 -8.46 44.83 40.05
CA GLN A 253 -9.47 45.71 40.67
C GLN A 253 -10.66 44.90 41.21
N ARG A 254 -11.11 44.99 42.46
CA ARG A 254 -11.01 45.98 43.56
C ARG A 254 -11.30 45.24 44.88
N SER A 255 -10.61 45.45 46.00
CA SER A 255 -10.48 46.65 46.85
C SER A 255 -11.54 46.76 47.96
N LEU A 256 -11.03 46.68 49.20
CA LEU A 256 -11.30 47.53 50.38
C LEU A 256 -12.32 47.16 51.48
N LYS A 257 -11.80 47.35 52.72
CA LYS A 257 -12.39 47.56 54.07
C LYS A 257 -12.50 46.28 54.92
N SER A 258 -11.93 46.17 56.13
CA SER A 258 -11.25 47.13 57.04
C SER A 258 -10.06 46.48 57.72
#